data_AF-A0A4P6P8M8-F1
#
_entry.id   AF-A0A4P6P8M8-F1
#
_cell.length_a   1.000
_cell.length_b   1.000
_cell.length_c   1.000
_cell.angle_alpha   90.00
_cell.angle_beta   90.00
_cell.angle_gamma   90.00
#
_symmetry.space_group_name_H-M   'P 1'
#
loop_
_entity.id
_entity.type
_entity.pdbx_description
1 polymer ?
#
loop_
_entity_poly.entity_id
_entity_poly.type
_entity_poly.pdbx_seq_one_letter_code
_entity_poly.pdbx_strand_id
1 'polypeptide(L)'
;MSQAIKALVNLASNASLIDENSILTMIAETEINEEQKRALLKENSNQLAETIYDLPEIKCFPMIPAEDEEDEQENKETDDETQDKENASKVVNY
;
A
#
# COMPACT_ATOMS: atom_id res chain seq x y z
N MET A 1 13.69 -22.01 -3.34
CA MET A 1 12.39 -21.71 -2.68
C MET A 1 12.20 -22.68 -1.53
N SER A 2 12.17 -22.18 -0.29
CA SER A 2 12.02 -22.99 0.94
C SER A 2 10.70 -23.74 0.99
N GLN A 3 10.69 -24.96 1.57
CA GLN A 3 9.46 -25.73 1.78
C GLN A 3 8.48 -25.02 2.72
N ALA A 4 8.99 -24.35 3.75
CA ALA A 4 8.17 -23.53 4.65
C ALA A 4 7.49 -22.37 3.91
N ILE A 5 8.18 -21.74 2.96
CA ILE A 5 7.59 -20.68 2.12
C ILE A 5 6.50 -21.26 1.21
N LYS A 6 6.70 -22.45 0.62
CA LYS A 6 5.66 -23.11 -0.18
C LYS A 6 4.43 -23.47 0.65
N ALA A 7 4.64 -23.95 1.88
CA ALA A 7 3.55 -24.21 2.81
C ALA A 7 2.75 -22.93 3.12
N LEU A 8 3.43 -21.82 3.43
CA LEU A 8 2.78 -20.52 3.65
C LEU A 8 2.03 -20.00 2.42
N VAL A 9 2.60 -20.15 1.22
CA VAL A 9 1.93 -19.76 -0.03
C VAL A 9 0.67 -20.59 -0.24
N ASN A 10 0.73 -21.90 -0.02
CA ASN A 10 -0.43 -22.78 -0.13
C ASN A 10 -1.47 -22.45 0.94
N LEU A 11 -1.05 -22.12 2.17
CA LEU A 11 -1.94 -21.66 3.23
C LEU A 11 -2.71 -20.40 2.82
N ALA A 12 -2.03 -19.42 2.24
CA ALA A 12 -2.62 -18.16 1.81
C ALA A 12 -3.47 -18.27 0.53
N SER A 13 -3.15 -19.23 -0.34
CA SER A 13 -3.78 -19.36 -1.68
C SER A 13 -4.89 -20.41 -1.72
N ASN A 14 -5.00 -21.28 -0.73
CA ASN A 14 -5.97 -22.36 -0.72
C ASN A 14 -7.24 -21.96 0.05
N ALA A 15 -8.24 -21.50 -0.70
CA ALA A 15 -9.54 -21.11 -0.16
C ALA A 15 -10.34 -22.26 0.50
N SER A 16 -9.93 -23.51 0.31
CA SER A 16 -10.54 -24.67 0.97
C SER A 16 -10.06 -24.88 2.40
N LEU A 17 -9.01 -24.17 2.85
CA LEU A 17 -8.50 -24.23 4.23
C LEU A 17 -9.26 -23.25 5.12
N ILE A 18 -10.52 -23.58 5.40
CA ILE A 18 -11.47 -22.69 6.09
C ILE A 18 -11.49 -22.95 7.61
N ASP A 19 -11.21 -24.19 8.01
CA ASP A 19 -11.26 -24.64 9.40
C ASP A 19 -9.89 -25.06 9.93
N GLU A 20 -9.72 -24.98 11.24
CA GLU A 20 -8.46 -25.26 11.91
C GLU A 20 -7.98 -26.70 11.66
N ASN A 21 -8.87 -27.69 11.58
CA ASN A 21 -8.47 -29.07 11.32
C ASN A 21 -7.90 -29.24 9.91
N SER A 22 -8.52 -28.61 8.90
CA SER A 22 -8.00 -28.60 7.53
C SER A 22 -6.60 -27.99 7.44
N ILE A 23 -6.36 -26.91 8.20
CA ILE A 23 -5.05 -26.26 8.32
C ILE A 23 -4.04 -27.19 9.01
N LEU A 24 -4.42 -27.81 10.12
CA LEU A 24 -3.57 -28.75 10.87
C LEU A 24 -3.15 -29.95 10.01
N THR A 25 -4.09 -30.56 9.28
CA THR A 25 -3.82 -31.67 8.38
C THR A 25 -2.86 -31.25 7.27
N MET A 26 -3.10 -30.09 6.65
CA MET A 26 -2.23 -29.57 5.61
C MET A 26 -0.80 -29.31 6.12
N ILE A 27 -0.66 -28.70 7.30
CA ILE A 27 0.66 -28.45 7.91
C ILE A 27 1.34 -29.79 8.26
N ALA A 28 0.59 -30.79 8.74
CA ALA A 28 1.13 -32.10 9.06
C ALA A 28 1.65 -32.87 7.82
N GLU A 29 0.99 -32.71 6.68
CA GLU A 29 1.37 -33.32 5.40
C GLU A 29 2.58 -32.63 4.72
N THR A 30 2.94 -31.43 5.16
CA THR A 30 4.09 -30.71 4.59
C THR A 30 5.43 -31.28 5.08
N GLU A 31 6.40 -31.36 4.15
CA GLU A 31 7.79 -31.77 4.43
C GLU A 31 8.62 -30.60 5.02
N ILE A 32 8.13 -30.01 6.10
CA ILE A 32 8.83 -28.97 6.86
C ILE A 32 9.26 -29.53 8.22
N ASN A 33 10.27 -28.91 8.84
CA ASN A 33 10.82 -29.41 10.09
C ASN A 33 9.86 -29.16 11.29
N GLU A 34 10.07 -29.87 12.39
CA GLU A 34 9.19 -29.79 13.57
C GLU A 34 9.19 -28.41 14.24
N GLU A 35 10.31 -27.66 14.15
CA GLU A 35 10.38 -26.29 14.66
C GLU A 35 9.51 -25.33 13.85
N GLN A 36 9.51 -25.48 12.52
CA GLN A 36 8.68 -24.75 11.58
C GLN A 36 7.20 -25.08 11.77
N LYS A 37 6.85 -26.37 11.94
CA LYS A 37 5.47 -26.77 12.28
C LYS A 37 5.03 -26.10 13.57
N ARG A 38 5.84 -26.18 14.63
CA ARG A 38 5.52 -25.53 15.91
C ARG A 38 5.37 -24.02 15.78
N ALA A 39 6.24 -23.36 15.00
CA ALA A 39 6.16 -21.93 14.78
C ALA A 39 4.89 -21.54 14.01
N LEU A 40 4.50 -22.32 12.99
CA LEU A 40 3.24 -22.14 12.25
C LEU A 40 2.01 -22.34 13.15
N LEU A 41 1.98 -23.41 13.94
CA LEU A 41 0.87 -23.72 14.85
C LEU A 41 0.67 -22.69 15.95
N LYS A 42 1.74 -21.98 16.33
CA LYS A 42 1.71 -20.90 17.32
C LYS A 42 1.59 -19.51 16.68
N GLU A 43 1.46 -19.44 15.36
CA GLU A 43 1.47 -18.19 14.57
C GLU A 43 2.67 -17.29 14.89
N ASN A 44 3.80 -17.89 15.27
CA ASN A 44 4.99 -17.17 15.71
C ASN A 44 5.89 -16.88 14.49
N SER A 45 5.63 -15.75 13.83
CA SER A 45 6.36 -15.30 12.65
C SER A 45 7.86 -15.11 12.89
N ASN A 46 8.25 -14.63 14.09
CA ASN A 46 9.66 -14.39 14.43
C ASN A 46 10.43 -15.71 14.51
N GLN A 47 9.88 -16.68 15.25
CA GLN A 47 10.47 -18.01 15.37
C GLN A 47 10.48 -18.72 14.00
N LEU A 48 9.46 -18.53 13.18
CA LEU A 48 9.43 -19.10 11.84
C LEU A 48 10.53 -18.49 10.95
N ALA A 49 10.74 -17.18 11.01
CA ALA A 49 11.79 -16.50 10.25
C ALA A 49 13.20 -16.97 10.63
N GLU A 50 13.47 -17.19 11.92
CA GLU A 50 14.75 -17.72 12.41
C GLU A 50 15.08 -19.11 11.85
N THR A 51 14.05 -19.91 11.54
CA THR A 51 14.22 -21.27 10.99
C THR A 51 14.38 -21.29 9.45
N ILE A 52 14.25 -20.15 8.77
CA ILE A 52 14.35 -20.08 7.31
C ILE A 52 15.60 -19.27 6.95
N TYR A 53 16.67 -19.99 6.60
CA TYR A 53 18.00 -19.44 6.37
C TYR A 53 18.16 -18.59 5.09
N ASP A 54 17.17 -18.60 4.19
CA ASP A 54 17.25 -17.97 2.86
C ASP A 54 15.99 -17.12 2.59
N LEU A 55 15.64 -16.24 3.56
CA LEU A 55 14.63 -15.21 3.31
C LEU A 55 15.26 -14.05 2.53
N PRO A 56 14.75 -13.69 1.34
CA PRO A 56 15.19 -12.48 0.67
C PRO A 56 14.76 -11.26 1.49
N GLU A 57 15.69 -10.33 1.70
CA GLU A 57 15.36 -9.01 2.24
C GLU A 57 14.50 -8.24 1.22
N ILE A 58 13.22 -8.06 1.52
CA ILE A 58 12.35 -7.22 0.70
C ILE A 58 12.56 -5.76 1.12
N LYS A 59 13.29 -5.00 0.30
CA LYS A 59 13.42 -3.55 0.44
C LYS A 59 12.28 -2.86 -0.30
N CYS A 60 11.24 -2.47 0.42
CA CYS A 60 10.19 -1.62 -0.14
C CYS A 60 10.71 -0.17 -0.19
N PHE A 61 10.76 0.41 -1.39
CA PHE A 61 10.98 1.83 -1.55
C PHE A 61 9.64 2.57 -1.36
N PRO A 62 9.59 3.66 -0.59
CA PRO A 62 8.39 4.46 -0.49
C PRO A 62 8.05 5.01 -1.88
N MET A 63 6.89 4.60 -2.41
CA MET A 63 6.35 5.17 -3.64
C MET A 63 5.77 6.54 -3.25
N ILE A 64 6.42 7.61 -3.68
CA ILE A 64 5.89 8.97 -3.50
C ILE A 64 4.81 9.13 -4.56
N PRO A 65 3.53 9.36 -4.19
CA PRO A 65 2.50 9.71 -5.15
C PRO A 65 2.93 10.94 -5.94
N ALA A 66 2.63 11.01 -7.23
CA ALA A 66 2.78 12.26 -7.95
C ALA A 66 1.87 13.31 -7.28
N GLU A 67 2.41 14.50 -7.02
CA GLU A 67 1.56 15.66 -6.75
C GLU A 67 0.79 15.93 -8.06
N ASP A 68 -0.54 15.88 -8.02
CA ASP A 68 -1.34 16.36 -9.14
C ASP A 68 -0.99 17.83 -9.32
N GLU A 69 -0.21 18.15 -10.35
CA GLU A 69 -0.06 19.52 -10.84
C GLU A 69 -1.42 19.91 -11.43
N GLU A 70 -2.36 20.31 -10.57
CA GLU A 70 -3.50 21.10 -11.00
C GLU A 70 -2.93 22.41 -11.53
N ASP A 71 -2.70 22.47 -12.85
CA ASP A 71 -2.39 23.69 -13.56
C ASP A 71 -3.44 24.74 -13.19
N GLU A 72 -3.06 25.71 -12.34
CA GLU A 72 -3.83 26.92 -12.13
C GLU A 72 -3.94 27.61 -13.49
N GLN A 73 -5.08 27.42 -14.17
CA GLN A 73 -5.42 28.19 -15.36
C GLN A 73 -5.48 29.67 -14.95
N GLU A 74 -4.38 30.38 -15.16
CA GLU A 74 -4.33 31.84 -15.23
C GLU A 74 -5.40 32.28 -16.23
N ASN A 75 -6.51 32.79 -15.70
CA ASN A 75 -7.57 33.42 -16.46
C ASN A 75 -7.02 34.71 -17.08
N LYS A 76 -6.44 34.60 -18.28
CA LYS A 76 -6.06 35.75 -19.12
C LYS A 76 -7.33 36.34 -19.72
N GLU A 77 -7.98 37.23 -18.98
CA GLU A 77 -8.91 38.19 -19.57
C GLU A 77 -8.11 39.13 -20.48
N THR A 78 -8.44 39.08 -21.76
CA THR A 78 -7.88 39.94 -22.81
C THR A 78 -8.66 41.24 -22.85
N ASP A 79 -7.92 42.34 -23.01
CA ASP A 79 -8.38 43.72 -23.16
C ASP A 79 -9.58 43.85 -24.13
N ASP A 80 -10.58 44.65 -23.75
CA ASP A 80 -11.27 45.49 -24.73
C ASP A 80 -11.40 46.93 -24.18
N GLU A 81 -10.74 47.83 -24.89
CA GLU A 81 -10.72 49.26 -24.64
C GLU A 81 -12.10 49.85 -24.91
N THR A 82 -12.63 50.66 -23.99
CA THR A 82 -13.46 51.79 -24.41
C THR A 82 -13.10 53.01 -23.59
N GLN A 83 -12.24 53.84 -24.17
CA GLN A 83 -12.06 55.23 -23.78
C GLN A 83 -13.35 55.98 -24.05
N ASP A 84 -13.87 56.70 -23.05
CA ASP A 84 -14.22 58.10 -23.24
C ASP A 84 -14.21 58.86 -21.91
N LYS A 85 -13.51 59.99 -21.96
CA LYS A 85 -13.34 61.01 -20.92
C LYS A 85 -14.71 61.71 -20.76
N GLU A 86 -15.11 62.34 -19.66
CA GLU A 86 -14.44 63.45 -18.99
C GLU A 86 -15.33 63.93 -17.81
N ASN A 87 -14.70 64.16 -16.65
CA ASN A 87 -15.03 65.15 -15.61
C ASN A 87 -16.48 65.39 -15.12
N ALA A 88 -16.71 65.08 -13.83
CA ALA A 88 -17.25 66.08 -12.90
C ALA A 88 -16.77 65.83 -11.47
N SER A 89 -16.08 66.83 -10.94
CA SER A 89 -15.50 66.91 -9.61
C SER A 89 -16.56 67.11 -8.52
N LYS A 90 -16.17 66.72 -7.29
CA LYS A 90 -16.57 67.26 -5.97
C LYS A 90 -17.79 66.67 -5.20
N VAL A 91 -17.43 66.06 -4.07
CA VAL A 91 -17.83 66.42 -2.67
C VAL A 91 -18.96 65.62 -2.00
N VAL A 92 -18.50 64.76 -1.07
CA VAL A 92 -18.87 64.60 0.36
C VAL A 92 -20.35 64.42 0.75
N ASN A 93 -20.58 63.26 1.38
CA ASN A 93 -21.48 62.93 2.49
C ASN A 93 -22.50 63.97 2.97
N TYR A 94 -23.75 63.53 3.14
CA TYR A 94 -24.42 63.50 4.45
C TYR A 94 -25.44 62.36 4.51
#